data_AF-A0A423XQ44-F1
#
_entry.id   AF-A0A423XQ44-F1
#
_cell.length_a   1.000
_cell.length_b   1.000
_cell.length_c   1.000
_cell.angle_alpha   90.00
_cell.angle_beta   90.00
_cell.angle_gamma   90.00
#
_symmetry.space_group_name_H-M   'P 1'
#
loop_
_entity.id
_entity.type
_entity.pdbx_description
1 polymer ?
#
loop_
_entity_poly.entity_id
_entity_poly.type
_entity_poly.pdbx_seq_one_letter_code
_entity_poly.pdbx_strand_id
1 'polypeptide(L)'
;IYKLLKSGELSYTSVVKYGKTVKTIDTAELMRVFGTLGAGGERKGDTVKFDGDSTEVNSDFLLSLQHQVALLQAENAGLKDAVNARDEHISSLRQAMQLLEHKQLPSEMPTSTTSSWWRFWKK
;
A
#
# COMPACT_ATOMS: atom_id res chain seq x y z
N ILE A 1 31.06 27.62 10.29
CA ILE A 1 30.70 26.45 11.13
C ILE A 1 31.81 26.12 12.15
N TYR A 2 33.03 25.76 11.78
CA TYR A 2 34.08 25.36 12.75
C TYR A 2 34.40 26.41 13.84
N LYS A 3 34.42 27.70 13.49
CA LYS A 3 34.58 28.80 14.47
C LYS A 3 33.44 28.84 15.48
N LEU A 4 32.20 28.60 15.03
CA LEU A 4 30.98 28.60 15.87
C LEU A 4 30.94 27.38 16.80
N LEU A 5 31.40 26.23 16.31
CA LEU A 5 31.58 25.04 17.14
C LEU A 5 32.64 25.28 18.22
N LYS A 6 33.71 26.01 17.90
CA LYS A 6 34.76 26.37 18.87
C LYS A 6 34.32 27.43 19.87
N SER A 7 33.49 28.38 19.46
CA SER A 7 32.97 29.42 20.35
C SER A 7 31.81 28.94 21.23
N GLY A 8 31.26 27.75 20.98
CA GLY A 8 30.09 27.22 21.67
C GLY A 8 28.76 27.82 21.21
N GLU A 9 28.79 28.67 20.19
CA GLU A 9 27.60 29.30 19.63
C GLU A 9 26.75 28.30 18.82
N LEU A 10 27.42 27.27 18.26
CA LEU A 10 26.79 26.15 17.57
C LEU A 10 27.10 24.85 18.33
N SER A 11 26.04 24.13 18.69
CA SER A 11 26.11 22.86 19.41
C SER A 11 26.17 21.67 18.45
N TYR A 12 26.74 20.57 18.91
CA TYR A 12 26.78 19.31 18.17
C TYR A 12 26.63 18.13 19.11
N THR A 13 26.09 17.03 18.61
CA THR A 13 26.09 15.72 19.25
C THR A 13 27.14 14.83 18.59
N SER A 14 27.57 13.79 19.28
CA SER A 14 28.54 12.83 18.73
C SER A 14 27.91 11.46 18.65
N VAL A 15 27.99 10.82 17.48
CA VAL A 15 27.46 9.48 17.23
C VAL A 15 28.55 8.60 16.62
N VAL A 16 28.60 7.33 16.98
CA VAL A 16 29.56 6.39 16.39
C VAL A 16 28.98 5.86 15.09
N LYS A 17 29.63 6.17 13.96
CA LYS A 17 29.32 5.61 12.64
C LYS A 17 30.56 4.90 12.12
N TYR A 18 30.40 3.65 11.69
CA TYR A 18 31.51 2.81 11.18
C TYR A 18 32.73 2.74 12.13
N GLY A 19 32.46 2.60 13.45
CA GLY A 19 33.51 2.52 14.47
C GLY A 19 34.26 3.83 14.76
N LYS A 20 33.84 4.96 14.17
CA LYS A 20 34.42 6.28 14.42
C LYS A 20 33.39 7.23 15.00
N THR A 21 33.83 8.07 15.94
CA THR A 21 33.00 9.14 16.50
C THR A 21 32.85 10.27 15.49
N VAL A 22 31.62 10.55 15.07
CA VAL A 22 31.27 11.59 14.10
C VAL A 22 30.42 12.65 14.79
N LYS A 23 30.81 13.92 14.62
CA LYS A 23 30.03 15.07 15.09
C LYS A 23 28.85 15.30 14.16
N THR A 24 27.65 15.37 14.73
CA THR A 24 26.40 15.61 14.02
C THR A 24 25.73 16.84 14.61
N ILE A 25 25.15 17.68 13.77
CA ILE A 25 24.44 18.90 14.18
C ILE A 25 22.98 18.69 13.80
N ASP A 26 22.07 18.93 14.73
CA ASP A 26 20.64 18.83 14.47
C ASP A 26 20.18 20.00 13.58
N THR A 27 19.21 19.74 12.71
CA THR A 27 18.55 20.74 11.89
C THR A 27 17.95 21.85 12.76
N ALA A 28 17.38 21.53 13.92
CA ALA A 28 16.88 22.54 14.86
C ALA A 28 17.97 23.53 15.31
N GLU A 29 19.19 23.03 15.53
CA GLU A 29 20.33 23.84 15.95
C GLU A 29 20.86 24.72 14.80
N LEU A 30 20.84 24.19 13.57
CA LEU A 30 21.13 24.99 12.37
C LEU A 30 20.11 26.12 12.21
N MET A 31 18.83 25.84 12.40
CA MET A 31 17.76 26.84 12.27
C MET A 31 17.81 27.88 13.39
N ARG A 32 18.20 27.50 14.62
CA ARG A 32 18.41 28.43 15.73
C ARG A 32 19.54 29.42 15.46
N VAL A 33 20.68 28.94 14.96
CA VAL A 33 21.88 29.76 14.74
C VAL A 33 21.80 30.55 13.45
N PHE A 34 21.27 29.96 12.38
CA PHE A 34 21.26 30.57 11.05
C PHE A 34 19.91 31.15 10.63
N GLY A 35 18.82 30.80 11.31
CA GLY A 35 17.46 31.20 10.96
C GLY A 35 16.75 30.17 10.09
N THR A 36 15.47 30.43 9.80
CA THR A 36 14.66 29.55 8.98
C THR A 36 15.03 29.62 7.50
N LEU A 37 14.99 28.48 6.80
CA LEU A 37 15.17 28.39 5.34
C LEU A 37 13.92 28.92 4.60
N GLY A 38 13.55 30.18 4.84
CA GLY A 38 12.48 30.87 4.12
C GLY A 38 13.06 31.75 3.01
N ALA A 39 12.40 31.79 1.86
CA ALA A 39 12.78 32.56 0.66
C ALA A 39 12.65 34.10 0.82
N GLY A 40 12.82 34.63 2.03
CA GLY A 40 12.59 36.03 2.33
C GLY A 40 13.24 36.41 3.66
N GLY A 41 14.53 36.70 3.60
CA GLY A 41 15.28 37.26 4.73
C GLY A 41 16.51 37.95 4.20
N GLU A 42 16.51 39.29 4.27
CA GLU A 42 17.62 40.16 3.89
C GLU A 42 18.92 39.74 4.58
N ARG A 43 19.73 38.91 3.92
CA ARG A 43 21.16 38.79 4.21
C ARG A 43 21.92 39.09 2.93
N LYS A 44 22.49 40.29 2.94
CA LYS A 44 23.34 40.85 1.90
C LYS A 44 24.65 40.06 1.84
N GLY A 45 24.68 38.99 1.06
CA GLY A 45 25.88 38.17 0.87
C GLY A 45 25.54 36.83 0.24
N ASP A 46 25.64 36.80 -1.10
CA ASP A 46 25.52 35.63 -1.97
C ASP A 46 24.10 35.06 -2.12
N THR A 47 23.26 35.83 -2.83
CA THR A 47 22.01 35.34 -3.40
C THR A 47 22.34 34.30 -4.46
N VAL A 48 22.38 33.03 -4.08
CA VAL A 48 22.16 31.93 -5.03
C VAL A 48 20.81 32.22 -5.67
N LYS A 49 20.81 32.44 -6.99
CA LYS A 49 19.58 32.47 -7.77
C LYS A 49 18.90 31.12 -7.60
N PHE A 50 17.93 31.05 -6.71
CA PHE A 50 16.90 30.03 -6.81
C PHE A 50 16.09 30.48 -8.02
N ASP A 51 16.33 29.84 -9.17
CA ASP A 51 15.38 29.89 -10.27
C ASP A 51 14.06 29.40 -9.67
N GLY A 52 13.17 30.36 -9.46
CA GLY A 52 11.82 30.15 -8.99
C GLY A 52 10.98 29.54 -10.09
N ASP A 53 11.43 28.44 -10.69
CA ASP A 53 10.53 27.46 -11.26
C ASP A 53 9.82 26.83 -10.05
N SER A 54 8.83 27.59 -9.55
CA SER A 54 7.75 27.03 -8.78
C SER A 54 7.22 25.90 -9.65
N THR A 55 7.63 24.67 -9.32
CA THR A 55 7.19 23.47 -10.01
C THR A 55 5.69 23.59 -10.11
N GLU A 56 5.17 23.75 -11.32
CA GLU A 56 3.76 23.93 -11.58
C GLU A 56 3.04 22.76 -10.89
N VAL A 57 2.44 23.03 -9.72
CA VAL A 57 1.99 22.02 -8.74
C VAL A 57 0.80 21.21 -9.29
N ASN A 58 0.44 21.41 -10.56
CA ASN A 58 -0.70 20.80 -11.21
C ASN A 58 -0.52 20.77 -12.74
N SER A 59 0.58 20.20 -13.22
CA SER A 59 0.72 19.96 -14.66
C SER A 59 -0.36 18.99 -15.13
N ASP A 60 -0.93 19.21 -16.33
CA ASP A 60 -1.94 18.33 -16.94
C ASP A 60 -1.50 16.85 -16.94
N PHE A 61 -0.19 16.62 -17.03
CA PHE A 61 0.43 15.31 -16.90
C PHE A 61 0.13 14.64 -15.55
N LEU A 62 0.31 15.34 -14.42
CA LEU A 62 0.02 14.79 -13.09
C LEU A 62 -1.46 14.46 -12.92
N LEU A 63 -2.35 15.32 -13.42
CA LEU A 63 -3.80 15.06 -13.40
C LEU A 63 -4.16 13.82 -14.22
N SER A 64 -3.58 13.69 -15.42
CA SER A 64 -3.80 12.52 -16.28
C SER A 64 -3.30 11.22 -15.64
N LEU A 65 -2.15 11.27 -14.96
CA LEU A 65 -1.57 10.14 -14.25
C LEU A 65 -2.44 9.75 -13.05
N GLN A 66 -2.93 10.73 -12.29
CA GLN A 66 -3.83 10.49 -11.16
C GLN A 66 -5.15 9.83 -11.62
N HIS A 67 -5.72 10.30 -12.73
CA HIS A 67 -6.90 9.70 -13.33
C HIS A 67 -6.63 8.25 -13.78
N GLN A 68 -5.50 7.99 -14.43
CA GLN A 68 -5.12 6.64 -14.85
C GLN A 68 -4.94 5.69 -13.65
N VAL A 69 -4.32 6.17 -12.57
CA VAL A 69 -4.17 5.42 -11.32
C VAL A 69 -5.55 5.08 -10.73
N ALA A 70 -6.48 6.03 -10.71
CA ALA A 70 -7.83 5.78 -10.20
C ALA A 70 -8.58 4.72 -11.02
N LEU A 71 -8.49 4.75 -12.35
CA LEU A 71 -9.08 3.74 -13.22
C LEU A 71 -8.49 2.35 -12.97
N LEU A 72 -7.15 2.24 -12.91
CA LEU A 72 -6.47 0.98 -12.64
C LEU A 72 -6.79 0.44 -11.24
N GLN A 73 -6.96 1.30 -10.24
CA GLN A 73 -7.37 0.87 -8.90
C GLN A 73 -8.80 0.31 -8.90
N ALA A 74 -9.73 0.96 -9.59
CA ALA A 74 -11.11 0.49 -9.73
C ALA A 74 -11.18 -0.85 -10.48
N GLU A 75 -10.42 -1.00 -11.57
CA GLU A 75 -10.34 -2.25 -12.32
C GLU A 75 -9.75 -3.38 -11.48
N ASN A 76 -8.64 -3.14 -10.77
CA ASN A 76 -8.04 -4.14 -9.89
C ASN A 76 -8.98 -4.56 -8.75
N ALA A 77 -9.74 -3.63 -8.18
CA ALA A 77 -10.77 -3.95 -7.19
C ALA A 77 -11.85 -4.86 -7.80
N GLY A 78 -12.38 -4.50 -8.97
CA GLY A 78 -13.39 -5.31 -9.67
C GLY A 78 -12.89 -6.70 -10.07
N LEU A 79 -11.66 -6.81 -10.55
CA LEU A 79 -11.04 -8.10 -10.87
C LEU A 79 -10.87 -8.97 -9.62
N LYS A 80 -10.48 -8.37 -8.50
CA LYS A 80 -10.35 -9.09 -7.21
C LYS A 80 -11.70 -9.61 -6.73
N ASP A 81 -12.76 -8.83 -6.85
CA ASP A 81 -14.11 -9.25 -6.48
C ASP A 81 -14.61 -10.39 -7.39
N ALA A 82 -14.34 -10.32 -8.69
CA ALA A 82 -14.68 -11.39 -9.63
C ALA A 82 -13.93 -12.69 -9.34
N VAL A 83 -12.65 -12.61 -8.96
CA VAL A 83 -11.87 -13.78 -8.54
C VAL A 83 -12.45 -14.39 -7.27
N ASN A 84 -12.73 -13.58 -6.26
CA ASN A 84 -13.35 -14.06 -5.01
C ASN A 84 -14.71 -14.74 -5.28
N ALA A 85 -15.57 -14.15 -6.11
CA ALA A 85 -16.85 -14.75 -6.47
C ALA A 85 -16.69 -16.12 -7.17
N ARG A 86 -15.67 -16.25 -8.02
CA ARG A 86 -15.34 -17.53 -8.66
C ARG A 86 -14.82 -18.56 -7.66
N ASP A 87 -13.97 -18.15 -6.71
CA ASP A 87 -13.45 -19.05 -5.67
C ASP A 87 -14.58 -19.55 -4.77
N GLU A 88 -15.52 -18.68 -4.41
CA GLU A 88 -16.74 -19.09 -3.68
C GLU A 88 -17.56 -20.09 -4.50
N HIS A 89 -17.80 -19.82 -5.79
CA HIS A 89 -18.50 -20.75 -6.67
C HIS A 89 -17.79 -22.11 -6.79
N ILE A 90 -16.45 -22.11 -6.91
CA ILE A 90 -15.65 -23.34 -6.93
C ILE A 90 -15.78 -24.09 -5.61
N SER A 91 -15.77 -23.39 -4.47
CA SER A 91 -15.94 -24.01 -3.16
C SER A 91 -17.32 -24.66 -2.99
N SER A 92 -18.37 -23.98 -3.44
CA SER A 92 -19.75 -24.49 -3.43
C SER A 92 -19.89 -25.72 -4.31
N LEU A 93 -19.31 -25.70 -5.52
CA LEU A 93 -19.30 -26.86 -6.41
C LEU A 93 -18.56 -28.05 -5.79
N ARG A 94 -17.39 -27.82 -5.17
CA ARG A 94 -16.64 -28.86 -4.46
C ARG A 94 -17.46 -29.50 -3.34
N GLN A 95 -18.19 -28.70 -2.55
CA GLN A 95 -19.08 -29.22 -1.51
C GLN A 95 -20.22 -30.06 -2.10
N ALA A 96 -20.85 -29.59 -3.18
CA ALA A 96 -21.90 -30.34 -3.86
C ALA A 96 -21.39 -31.68 -4.41
N MET A 97 -20.18 -31.71 -4.97
CA MET A 97 -19.53 -32.94 -5.42
C MET A 97 -19.28 -33.93 -4.28
N GLN A 98 -18.73 -33.47 -3.14
CA GLN A 98 -18.52 -34.33 -1.97
C GLN A 98 -19.83 -34.95 -1.47
N LEU A 99 -20.93 -34.19 -1.45
CA LEU A 99 -22.24 -34.73 -1.07
C LEU A 99 -22.73 -35.83 -2.02
N LEU A 100 -22.41 -35.73 -3.31
CA LEU A 100 -22.74 -36.78 -4.29
C LEU A 100 -21.88 -38.03 -4.08
N GLU A 101 -20.59 -37.88 -3.77
CA GLU A 101 -19.69 -39.01 -3.46
C GLU A 101 -20.19 -39.78 -2.23
N HIS A 102 -20.63 -39.09 -1.17
CA HIS A 102 -21.20 -39.75 0.01
C HIS A 102 -22.57 -40.39 -0.24
N LYS A 103 -23.35 -39.91 -1.21
CA LYS A 103 -24.62 -40.55 -1.63
C LYS A 103 -24.39 -41.79 -2.51
N GLN A 104 -23.20 -41.98 -3.09
CA GLN A 104 -22.89 -43.11 -3.96
C GLN A 104 -22.55 -44.42 -3.22
N LEU A 105 -22.63 -44.46 -1.88
CA LEU A 105 -22.64 -45.72 -1.13
C LEU A 105 -24.03 -45.97 -0.53
N PRO A 106 -24.85 -46.76 -1.25
CA PRO A 106 -25.18 -48.08 -0.73
C PRO A 106 -24.85 -49.15 -1.79
N SER A 107 -23.56 -49.45 -1.93
CA SER A 107 -23.16 -50.82 -2.27
C SER A 107 -23.12 -51.56 -0.94
N GLU A 108 -23.91 -52.64 -0.83
CA GLU A 108 -24.16 -53.44 0.37
C GLU A 108 -25.28 -52.94 1.30
N MET A 109 -26.55 -53.19 0.93
CA MET A 109 -27.56 -53.80 1.82
C MET A 109 -28.87 -54.10 1.05
N PRO A 110 -29.67 -55.08 1.51
CA PRO A 110 -30.26 -56.13 0.71
C PRO A 110 -31.47 -55.67 -0.11
N THR A 111 -31.86 -56.51 -1.07
CA THR A 111 -33.10 -56.41 -1.85
C THR A 111 -34.32 -56.19 -0.94
N SER A 112 -34.68 -54.94 -0.67
CA SER A 112 -35.98 -54.63 -0.09
C SER A 112 -36.70 -53.64 -1.01
N THR A 113 -37.66 -54.22 -1.73
CA THR A 113 -38.78 -53.64 -2.49
C THR A 113 -39.24 -52.28 -1.94
N THR A 114 -38.52 -51.22 -2.26
CA THR A 114 -38.99 -49.86 -1.98
C THR A 114 -39.61 -49.35 -3.26
N SER A 115 -40.93 -49.43 -3.33
CA SER A 115 -41.71 -48.98 -4.47
C SER A 115 -41.40 -47.53 -4.78
N SER A 116 -40.96 -47.27 -5.99
CA SER A 116 -40.55 -45.95 -6.44
C SER A 116 -41.70 -44.95 -6.48
N TRP A 117 -41.51 -43.79 -5.85
CA TRP A 117 -42.47 -42.71 -5.67
C TRP A 117 -43.09 -42.14 -6.97
N TRP A 118 -42.41 -42.28 -8.11
CA TRP A 118 -42.92 -41.86 -9.42
C TRP A 118 -44.01 -42.78 -9.99
N ARG A 119 -44.18 -44.01 -9.47
CA ARG A 119 -45.25 -44.92 -9.91
C ARG A 119 -46.65 -44.41 -9.55
N PHE A 120 -46.75 -43.47 -8.60
CA PHE A 120 -48.02 -42.86 -8.17
C PHE A 120 -48.68 -42.00 -9.26
N TRP A 121 -47.90 -41.55 -10.25
CA TRP A 121 -48.34 -40.60 -11.28
C TRP A 121 -48.79 -41.30 -12.58
N LYS A 122 -48.82 -42.63 -12.62
CA LYS A 122 -49.25 -43.43 -13.79
C LYS A 122 -50.77 -43.72 -13.82
N LYS A 123 -51.62 -42.78 -13.39
CA LYS A 123 -53.08 -42.90 -13.55
C LYS A 123 -53.60 -41.96 -14.61
#